data_AF-A0A2N2WHM3-F1
#
_entry.id   AF-A0A2N2WHM3-F1
#
_cell.length_a   1.000
_cell.length_b   1.000
_cell.length_c   1.000
_cell.angle_alpha   90.00
_cell.angle_beta   90.00
_cell.angle_gamma   90.00
#
_symmetry.space_group_name_H-M   'P 1'
#
loop_
_entity.id
_entity.type
_entity.pdbx_description
1 polymer ?
#
loop_
_entity_poly.entity_id
_entity_poly.type
_entity_poly.pdbx_seq_one_letter_code
_entity_poly.pdbx_strand_id
1 'polypeptide(L)'
;MKKIYFLGVLFFAFLFSGEIQAQTEETQVVFYPTSFGISRPLSEIAAENPYVETSKTRIIKEQPDRANRPPQTFIYTAADGPEYGEDTTTWQTTMGTRDISNRAPLMNWQGQTYTLGRPMDPSGAADDQYYLQAINSTPFRVYNKSTGAAVTAATNIGNLWSPATANAGDPIIIYDRFADRWVLTQFGSSNQIYIAVSTSGDPTGTYYTYTFISPEFPDYLKFSIWGDGYYMTSNQTTDKIYVFERDQLLAGNPSARGIYSTFTTGTVAAFFCPLPADAADNTVLPTVGTPLPFVAYYDNGWGGGTDGVKIWNVTTNWTT
;
A
#
# COMPACT_ATOMS: atom_id res chain seq x y z
N MET A 1 5.92 68.41 28.11
CA MET A 1 6.19 66.98 28.34
C MET A 1 5.04 66.17 27.77
N LYS A 2 5.18 65.65 26.53
CA LYS A 2 4.16 64.81 25.87
C LYS A 2 4.54 63.34 26.10
N LYS A 3 3.63 62.55 26.67
CA LYS A 3 3.83 61.12 26.92
C LYS A 3 3.60 60.34 25.61
N ILE A 4 4.62 59.60 25.18
CA ILE A 4 4.55 58.66 24.06
C ILE A 4 4.12 57.31 24.65
N TYR A 5 3.03 56.74 24.14
CA TYR A 5 2.61 55.38 24.46
C TYR A 5 3.11 54.45 23.35
N PHE A 6 3.98 53.51 23.71
CA PHE A 6 4.41 52.42 22.83
C PHE A 6 3.34 51.32 22.84
N LEU A 7 2.74 51.06 21.69
CA LEU A 7 1.81 49.94 21.49
C LEU A 7 2.65 48.71 21.11
N GLY A 8 2.86 47.79 22.05
CA GLY A 8 3.51 46.51 21.77
C GLY A 8 2.54 45.54 21.10
N VAL A 9 2.82 45.16 19.85
CA VAL A 9 2.10 44.11 19.13
C VAL A 9 2.65 42.76 19.61
N LEU A 10 1.83 41.99 20.33
CA LEU A 10 2.11 40.60 20.71
C LEU A 10 1.69 39.68 19.55
N PHE A 11 2.68 39.14 18.83
CA PHE A 11 2.48 38.09 17.84
C PHE A 11 2.37 36.75 18.57
N PHE A 12 1.17 36.20 18.69
CA PHE A 12 0.95 34.85 19.20
C PHE A 12 1.24 33.85 18.07
N ALA A 13 2.39 33.18 18.11
CA ALA A 13 2.65 32.02 17.28
C ALA A 13 1.89 30.83 17.88
N PHE A 14 0.89 30.32 17.16
CA PHE A 14 0.28 29.02 17.47
C PHE A 14 1.32 27.93 17.18
N LEU A 15 1.92 27.40 18.25
CA LEU A 15 2.69 26.16 18.19
C LEU A 15 1.68 25.01 18.16
N PHE A 16 1.59 24.31 17.04
CA PHE A 16 0.96 22.99 17.01
C PHE A 16 1.79 22.05 17.90
N SER A 17 1.28 21.73 19.08
CA SER A 17 1.90 20.75 19.98
C SER A 17 1.47 19.35 19.54
N GLY A 18 2.30 18.68 18.73
CA GLY A 18 2.22 17.23 18.60
C GLY A 18 2.86 16.59 19.84
N GLU A 19 2.17 15.65 20.49
CA GLU A 19 2.80 14.83 21.53
C GLU A 19 3.72 13.80 20.85
N ILE A 20 5.04 13.98 21.01
CA ILE A 20 6.02 12.97 20.60
C ILE A 20 6.15 11.99 21.75
N GLN A 21 5.53 10.81 21.62
CA GLN A 21 5.76 9.70 22.53
C GLN A 21 6.88 8.81 21.96
N ALA A 22 7.96 8.63 22.73
CA ALA A 22 8.97 7.65 22.39
C ALA A 22 8.41 6.25 22.65
N GLN A 23 8.39 5.39 21.64
CA GLN A 23 7.95 4.00 21.78
C GLN A 23 9.13 3.13 22.24
N THR A 24 8.95 2.41 23.36
CA THR A 24 10.06 1.77 24.08
C THR A 24 10.23 0.27 23.81
N GLU A 25 9.35 -0.38 23.04
CA GLU A 25 9.42 -1.81 22.76
C GLU A 25 9.31 -2.11 21.26
N GLU A 26 10.42 -1.94 20.55
CA GLU A 26 10.56 -2.39 19.17
C GLU A 26 11.46 -3.64 19.13
N THR A 27 10.87 -4.80 18.83
CA THR A 27 11.68 -5.97 18.46
C THR A 27 11.94 -5.89 16.97
N GLN A 28 13.16 -5.56 16.59
CA GLN A 28 13.60 -5.53 15.20
C GLN A 28 14.17 -6.89 14.81
N VAL A 29 13.67 -7.46 13.72
CA VAL A 29 14.10 -8.79 13.24
C VAL A 29 14.48 -8.71 11.78
N VAL A 30 15.72 -9.10 11.49
CA VAL A 30 16.21 -9.31 10.12
C VAL A 30 15.80 -10.70 9.67
N PHE A 31 15.26 -10.80 8.46
CA PHE A 31 14.87 -12.06 7.84
C PHE A 31 15.25 -12.05 6.35
N TYR A 32 15.26 -13.24 5.75
CA TYR A 32 15.75 -13.48 4.40
C TYR A 32 14.68 -14.19 3.57
N PRO A 33 14.72 -14.09 2.24
CA PRO A 33 13.80 -14.83 1.40
C PRO A 33 14.06 -16.34 1.57
N THR A 34 12.99 -17.11 1.73
CA THR A 34 13.05 -18.57 1.74
C THR A 34 13.18 -19.15 0.34
N SER A 35 12.88 -18.36 -0.71
CA SER A 35 13.14 -18.73 -2.08
C SER A 35 13.48 -17.51 -2.95
N PHE A 36 14.35 -17.73 -3.92
CA PHE A 36 14.68 -16.80 -4.99
C PHE A 36 14.58 -17.50 -6.34
N GLY A 37 14.21 -16.76 -7.38
CA GLY A 37 14.16 -17.27 -8.75
C GLY A 37 14.19 -16.14 -9.78
N ILE A 38 14.40 -16.52 -11.03
CA ILE A 38 14.24 -15.64 -12.18
C ILE A 38 13.16 -16.25 -13.06
N SER A 39 12.08 -15.52 -13.29
CA SER A 39 10.98 -15.98 -14.12
C SER A 39 11.39 -16.09 -15.59
N ARG A 40 10.64 -16.88 -16.35
CA ARG A 40 10.58 -16.72 -17.81
C ARG A 40 9.95 -15.36 -18.18
N PRO A 41 10.08 -14.88 -19.43
CA PRO A 41 9.40 -13.67 -19.85
C PRO A 41 7.89 -13.75 -19.60
N LEU A 42 7.31 -12.70 -19.04
CA LEU A 42 5.87 -12.62 -18.78
C LEU A 42 5.06 -12.84 -20.06
N SER A 43 5.54 -12.35 -21.21
CA SER A 43 4.88 -12.58 -22.50
C SER A 43 4.68 -14.07 -22.80
N GLU A 44 5.66 -14.91 -22.47
CA GLU A 44 5.57 -16.37 -22.62
C GLU A 44 4.67 -16.98 -21.55
N ILE A 45 4.86 -16.60 -20.29
CA ILE A 45 4.08 -17.11 -19.16
C ILE A 45 2.59 -16.85 -19.38
N ALA A 46 2.22 -15.64 -19.82
CA ALA A 46 0.85 -15.24 -20.05
C ALA A 46 0.23 -15.95 -21.27
N ALA A 47 1.03 -16.25 -22.31
CA ALA A 47 0.57 -17.02 -23.46
C ALA A 47 0.31 -18.50 -23.10
N GLU A 48 1.14 -19.08 -22.24
CA GLU A 48 1.01 -20.48 -21.82
C GLU A 48 -0.04 -20.69 -20.72
N ASN A 49 -0.18 -19.71 -19.82
CA ASN A 49 -1.05 -19.76 -18.66
C ASN A 49 -2.04 -18.59 -18.64
N PRO A 50 -2.90 -18.46 -19.66
CA PRO A 50 -3.88 -17.38 -19.70
C PRO A 50 -4.88 -17.57 -18.56
N TYR A 51 -5.09 -16.51 -17.78
CA TYR A 51 -6.21 -16.43 -16.86
C TYR A 51 -7.49 -16.24 -17.67
N VAL A 52 -8.36 -17.23 -17.56
CA VAL A 52 -9.73 -17.18 -18.07
C VAL A 52 -10.64 -17.05 -16.86
N GLU A 53 -11.33 -15.92 -16.77
CA GLU A 53 -12.38 -15.77 -15.77
C GLU A 53 -13.43 -16.85 -16.03
N THR A 54 -13.63 -17.73 -15.06
CA THR A 54 -14.64 -18.77 -15.17
C THR A 54 -15.96 -18.14 -14.77
N SER A 55 -16.90 -18.00 -15.70
CA SER A 55 -18.24 -17.53 -15.35
C SER A 55 -18.85 -18.49 -14.34
N LYS A 56 -18.80 -18.15 -13.05
CA LYS A 56 -19.55 -18.90 -12.07
C LYS A 56 -21.01 -18.51 -12.26
N THR A 57 -21.82 -19.46 -12.72
CA THR A 57 -23.29 -19.48 -12.55
C THR A 57 -23.70 -19.51 -11.07
N ARG A 58 -22.75 -19.31 -10.14
CA ARG A 58 -22.99 -19.24 -8.71
C ARG A 58 -23.80 -17.97 -8.47
N ILE A 59 -25.09 -18.17 -8.19
CA ILE A 59 -25.92 -17.14 -7.58
C ILE A 59 -25.11 -16.56 -6.43
N ILE A 60 -24.74 -15.29 -6.54
CA ILE A 60 -24.12 -14.54 -5.44
C ILE A 60 -25.20 -14.47 -4.37
N LYS A 61 -25.17 -15.43 -3.46
CA LYS A 61 -25.99 -15.38 -2.26
C LYS A 61 -25.27 -14.44 -1.31
N GLU A 62 -25.97 -13.46 -0.79
CA GLU A 62 -25.48 -12.74 0.38
C GLU A 62 -25.02 -13.77 1.41
N GLN A 63 -23.84 -13.55 1.98
CA GLN A 63 -23.33 -14.41 3.03
C GLN A 63 -24.36 -14.38 4.19
N PRO A 64 -24.76 -15.54 4.75
CA PRO A 64 -25.74 -15.58 5.85
C PRO A 64 -25.26 -14.80 7.08
N ASP A 65 -23.94 -14.64 7.21
CA ASP A 65 -23.30 -13.83 8.23
C ASP A 65 -23.64 -12.33 8.09
N ARG A 66 -24.19 -11.84 6.98
CA ARG A 66 -24.57 -10.43 6.81
C ARG A 66 -25.55 -10.00 7.91
N ALA A 67 -26.48 -10.88 8.29
CA ALA A 67 -27.39 -10.64 9.41
C ALA A 67 -26.67 -10.61 10.77
N ASN A 68 -25.48 -11.23 10.84
CA ASN A 68 -24.60 -11.30 12.01
C ASN A 68 -23.38 -10.36 11.90
N ARG A 69 -23.31 -9.49 10.88
CA ARG A 69 -22.38 -8.37 10.81
C ARG A 69 -23.09 -7.22 11.50
N PRO A 70 -23.01 -7.06 12.83
CA PRO A 70 -23.46 -5.83 13.44
C PRO A 70 -22.69 -4.72 12.72
N PRO A 71 -23.39 -3.69 12.19
CA PRO A 71 -22.71 -2.47 11.80
C PRO A 71 -21.79 -2.05 12.95
N GLN A 72 -20.64 -1.47 12.63
CA GLN A 72 -19.77 -0.92 13.66
C GLN A 72 -20.62 0.02 14.53
N THR A 73 -20.77 -0.34 15.80
CA THR A 73 -21.53 0.46 16.75
C THR A 73 -20.57 1.48 17.33
N PHE A 74 -20.74 2.74 16.95
CA PHE A 74 -20.07 3.83 17.63
C PHE A 74 -20.61 3.90 19.07
N ILE A 75 -19.71 3.86 20.04
CA ILE A 75 -20.05 3.94 21.47
C ILE A 75 -20.55 5.35 21.80
N TYR A 76 -20.04 6.35 21.07
CA TYR A 76 -20.40 7.75 21.18
C TYR A 76 -20.77 8.32 19.81
N THR A 77 -21.63 9.33 19.82
CA THR A 77 -22.11 10.04 18.63
C THR A 77 -22.07 11.54 18.89
N ALA A 78 -22.32 12.36 17.85
CA ALA A 78 -22.47 13.81 18.02
C ALA A 78 -23.53 14.23 19.05
N ALA A 79 -24.47 13.33 19.44
CA ALA A 79 -25.43 13.59 20.51
C ALA A 79 -24.81 13.52 21.91
N ASP A 80 -23.68 12.82 22.06
CA ASP A 80 -22.95 12.63 23.32
C ASP A 80 -21.94 13.75 23.60
N GLY A 81 -21.62 14.58 22.59
CA GLY A 81 -20.72 15.74 22.72
C GLY A 81 -20.20 16.22 21.37
N PRO A 82 -19.82 17.52 21.24
CA PRO A 82 -19.21 18.06 20.02
C PRO A 82 -17.88 17.37 19.64
N GLU A 83 -17.17 16.79 20.60
CA GLU A 83 -15.93 16.02 20.41
C GLU A 83 -16.13 14.64 19.74
N TYR A 84 -17.39 14.22 19.54
CA TYR A 84 -17.78 13.00 18.82
C TYR A 84 -18.52 13.33 17.50
N GLY A 85 -18.54 14.60 17.11
CA GLY A 85 -19.15 15.10 15.88
C GLY A 85 -18.11 15.60 14.88
N GLU A 86 -18.53 15.81 13.62
CA GLU A 86 -17.63 16.32 12.60
C GLU A 86 -17.18 17.77 12.87
N ASP A 87 -15.87 18.03 12.83
CA ASP A 87 -15.34 19.39 12.86
C ASP A 87 -15.48 20.06 11.50
N THR A 88 -16.58 20.80 11.33
CA THR A 88 -16.89 21.55 10.11
C THR A 88 -15.82 22.57 9.70
N THR A 89 -14.89 22.95 10.59
CA THR A 89 -13.78 23.86 10.25
C THR A 89 -12.70 23.18 9.41
N THR A 90 -12.65 21.84 9.41
CA THR A 90 -11.72 21.05 8.59
C THR A 90 -12.22 20.78 7.18
N TRP A 91 -13.49 21.10 6.90
CA TRP A 91 -14.08 20.87 5.59
C TRP A 91 -13.42 21.72 4.51
N GLN A 92 -12.97 21.07 3.43
CA GLN A 92 -12.61 21.76 2.21
C GLN A 92 -13.89 22.32 1.56
N THR A 93 -14.19 23.59 1.84
CA THR A 93 -15.38 24.30 1.31
C THR A 93 -15.12 25.09 0.03
N THR A 94 -13.85 25.14 -0.40
CA THR A 94 -13.44 25.82 -1.62
C THR A 94 -12.67 24.87 -2.54
N MET A 95 -12.92 24.97 -3.84
CA MET A 95 -12.15 24.22 -4.82
C MET A 95 -10.69 24.67 -4.80
N GLY A 96 -9.77 23.73 -5.01
CA GLY A 96 -8.35 24.05 -5.15
C GLY A 96 -8.11 25.01 -6.32
N THR A 97 -7.06 25.82 -6.22
CA THR A 97 -6.73 26.85 -7.23
C THR A 97 -5.97 26.33 -8.44
N ARG A 98 -5.61 25.04 -8.46
CA ARG A 98 -4.95 24.41 -9.62
C ARG A 98 -5.93 24.35 -10.79
N ASP A 99 -5.60 25.05 -11.88
CA ASP A 99 -6.32 24.91 -13.14
C ASP A 99 -6.10 23.51 -13.72
N ILE A 100 -7.16 22.71 -13.72
CA ILE A 100 -7.21 21.36 -14.29
C ILE A 100 -7.95 21.33 -15.63
N SER A 101 -8.30 22.50 -16.20
CA SER A 101 -9.05 22.59 -17.46
C SER A 101 -8.32 21.93 -18.64
N ASN A 102 -6.98 21.93 -18.61
CA ASN A 102 -6.11 21.23 -19.56
C ASN A 102 -5.75 19.78 -19.17
N ARG A 103 -6.43 19.19 -18.17
CA ARG A 103 -6.18 17.81 -17.69
C ARG A 103 -7.38 16.89 -17.91
N ALA A 104 -8.02 16.99 -19.07
CA ALA A 104 -9.04 16.02 -19.47
C ALA A 104 -8.44 14.59 -19.51
N PRO A 105 -9.20 13.54 -19.16
CA PRO A 105 -8.76 12.16 -19.33
C PRO A 105 -8.32 11.93 -20.78
N LEU A 106 -7.05 11.54 -20.98
CA LEU A 106 -6.50 11.30 -22.32
C LEU A 106 -7.07 10.03 -22.95
N MET A 107 -7.34 9.02 -22.11
CA MET A 107 -7.86 7.72 -22.51
C MET A 107 -8.74 7.13 -21.42
N ASN A 108 -9.70 6.31 -21.83
CA ASN A 108 -10.55 5.51 -20.96
C ASN A 108 -10.89 4.20 -21.66
N TRP A 109 -10.65 3.07 -21.02
CA TRP A 109 -10.96 1.75 -21.55
C TRP A 109 -11.45 0.82 -20.42
N GLN A 110 -12.12 -0.25 -20.82
CA GLN A 110 -12.60 -1.23 -19.86
C GLN A 110 -11.42 -2.06 -19.30
N GLY A 111 -11.25 -2.01 -17.98
CA GLY A 111 -10.28 -2.83 -17.26
C GLY A 111 -10.73 -4.29 -17.10
N GLN A 112 -9.98 -5.05 -16.30
CA GLN A 112 -10.32 -6.41 -15.94
C GLN A 112 -11.66 -6.47 -15.17
N THR A 113 -12.48 -7.45 -15.52
CA THR A 113 -13.74 -7.75 -14.83
C THR A 113 -13.55 -8.96 -13.91
N TYR A 114 -14.36 -9.03 -12.86
CA TYR A 114 -14.39 -10.17 -11.95
C TYR A 114 -15.82 -10.61 -11.69
N THR A 115 -16.06 -11.91 -11.60
CA THR A 115 -17.42 -12.44 -11.35
C THR A 115 -17.49 -13.49 -10.23
N LEU A 116 -16.39 -13.72 -9.49
CA LEU A 116 -16.29 -14.87 -8.58
C LEU A 116 -16.70 -14.62 -7.12
N GLY A 117 -17.18 -13.42 -6.77
CA GLY A 117 -17.76 -13.13 -5.45
C GLY A 117 -16.76 -12.96 -4.30
N ARG A 118 -15.51 -12.66 -4.59
CA ARG A 118 -14.55 -12.03 -3.66
C ARG A 118 -14.56 -10.50 -3.84
N PRO A 119 -14.09 -9.72 -2.85
CA PRO A 119 -13.84 -8.30 -3.07
C PRO A 119 -12.91 -8.11 -4.27
N MET A 120 -13.12 -7.04 -5.04
CA MET A 120 -12.37 -6.80 -6.28
C MET A 120 -10.88 -6.52 -6.03
N ASP A 121 -10.58 -5.84 -4.92
CA ASP A 121 -9.28 -5.27 -4.53
C ASP A 121 -8.38 -4.92 -5.73
N PRO A 122 -8.82 -3.98 -6.58
CA PRO A 122 -8.06 -3.61 -7.76
C PRO A 122 -6.78 -2.91 -7.35
N SER A 123 -5.68 -3.29 -7.99
CA SER A 123 -4.39 -2.63 -7.86
C SER A 123 -3.82 -2.33 -9.24
N GLY A 124 -3.06 -1.26 -9.37
CA GLY A 124 -2.43 -0.95 -10.64
C GLY A 124 -1.43 0.19 -10.55
N ALA A 125 -0.49 0.17 -11.49
CA ALA A 125 0.52 1.21 -11.66
C ALA A 125 0.74 1.48 -13.16
N ALA A 126 1.25 2.66 -13.45
CA ALA A 126 1.54 3.11 -14.80
C ALA A 126 2.97 3.64 -14.88
N ASP A 127 3.70 3.24 -15.93
CA ASP A 127 4.86 3.98 -16.43
C ASP A 127 4.39 4.92 -17.56
N ASP A 128 5.28 5.35 -18.45
CA ASP A 128 4.91 6.18 -19.60
C ASP A 128 4.16 5.45 -20.72
N GLN A 129 4.35 4.13 -20.87
CA GLN A 129 3.87 3.33 -22.01
C GLN A 129 2.77 2.33 -21.66
N TYR A 130 2.83 1.77 -20.46
CA TYR A 130 2.06 0.64 -19.97
C TYR A 130 1.31 0.96 -18.68
N TYR A 131 0.16 0.33 -18.53
CA TYR A 131 -0.60 0.27 -17.29
C TYR A 131 -0.78 -1.19 -16.92
N LEU A 132 -0.34 -1.57 -15.74
CA LEU A 132 -0.59 -2.90 -15.19
C LEU A 132 -1.75 -2.82 -14.22
N GLN A 133 -2.73 -3.70 -14.40
CA GLN A 133 -3.87 -3.83 -13.49
C GLN A 133 -3.90 -5.25 -12.95
N ALA A 134 -4.07 -5.43 -11.65
CA ALA A 134 -4.45 -6.67 -10.99
C ALA A 134 -5.80 -6.51 -10.28
N ILE A 135 -6.42 -7.66 -9.99
CA ILE A 135 -7.61 -7.79 -9.14
C ILE A 135 -7.41 -8.94 -8.15
N ASN A 136 -8.23 -9.05 -7.10
CA ASN A 136 -8.07 -10.08 -6.06
C ASN A 136 -8.08 -11.52 -6.64
N SER A 137 -7.40 -12.45 -5.96
CA SER A 137 -6.91 -13.74 -6.47
C SER A 137 -5.86 -13.63 -7.56
N THR A 138 -5.28 -12.44 -7.68
CA THR A 138 -4.06 -12.09 -8.41
C THR A 138 -3.99 -12.31 -9.92
N PRO A 139 -5.09 -12.35 -10.71
CA PRO A 139 -4.95 -12.18 -12.15
C PRO A 139 -4.60 -10.71 -12.46
N PHE A 140 -3.65 -10.53 -13.35
CA PHE A 140 -3.18 -9.23 -13.80
C PHE A 140 -3.02 -9.18 -15.32
N ARG A 141 -3.02 -7.97 -15.87
CA ARG A 141 -2.87 -7.71 -17.30
C ARG A 141 -2.08 -6.43 -17.55
N VAL A 142 -1.26 -6.45 -18.61
CA VAL A 142 -0.54 -5.30 -19.15
C VAL A 142 -1.37 -4.64 -20.25
N TYR A 143 -1.59 -3.34 -20.15
CA TYR A 143 -2.27 -2.51 -21.15
C TYR A 143 -1.29 -1.48 -21.73
N ASN A 144 -1.40 -1.20 -23.02
CA ASN A 144 -0.72 -0.06 -23.63
C ASN A 144 -1.54 1.22 -23.35
N LYS A 145 -0.93 2.23 -22.71
CA LYS A 145 -1.63 3.46 -22.32
C LYS A 145 -2.09 4.32 -23.50
N SER A 146 -1.37 4.26 -24.62
CA SER A 146 -1.66 5.06 -25.80
C SER A 146 -2.78 4.49 -26.67
N THR A 147 -3.13 3.20 -26.51
CA THR A 147 -4.18 2.54 -27.31
C THR A 147 -5.29 1.92 -26.46
N GLY A 148 -5.05 1.70 -25.17
CA GLY A 148 -5.91 0.91 -24.29
C GLY A 148 -5.91 -0.59 -24.58
N ALA A 149 -5.11 -1.04 -25.56
CA ALA A 149 -5.07 -2.45 -25.94
C ALA A 149 -4.28 -3.29 -24.93
N ALA A 150 -4.72 -4.53 -24.72
CA ALA A 150 -3.97 -5.51 -23.94
C ALA A 150 -2.67 -5.90 -24.68
N VAL A 151 -1.55 -5.87 -23.97
CA VAL A 151 -0.23 -6.27 -24.48
C VAL A 151 0.02 -7.76 -24.26
N THR A 152 -0.50 -8.29 -23.15
CA THR A 152 -0.48 -9.71 -22.80
C THR A 152 -1.90 -10.23 -22.61
N ALA A 153 -2.09 -11.55 -22.69
CA ALA A 153 -3.25 -12.16 -22.04
C ALA A 153 -3.23 -11.84 -20.54
N ALA A 154 -4.38 -11.89 -19.87
CA ALA A 154 -4.36 -11.90 -18.41
C ALA A 154 -3.67 -13.18 -17.93
N THR A 155 -2.93 -13.12 -16.84
CA THR A 155 -2.34 -14.31 -16.17
C THR A 155 -2.29 -14.05 -14.67
N ASN A 156 -1.96 -15.06 -13.86
CA ASN A 156 -1.86 -14.87 -12.42
C ASN A 156 -0.44 -14.51 -11.99
N ILE A 157 -0.30 -13.65 -10.98
CA ILE A 157 1.01 -13.27 -10.40
C ILE A 157 1.81 -14.51 -9.97
N GLY A 158 1.16 -15.53 -9.41
CA GLY A 158 1.84 -16.74 -8.93
C GLY A 158 2.53 -17.55 -10.03
N ASN A 159 2.17 -17.33 -11.31
CA ASN A 159 2.83 -17.99 -12.44
C ASN A 159 4.25 -17.45 -12.72
N LEU A 160 4.65 -16.33 -12.09
CA LEU A 160 6.02 -15.82 -12.18
C LEU A 160 7.02 -16.72 -11.45
N TRP A 161 6.57 -17.51 -10.46
CA TRP A 161 7.41 -18.45 -9.73
C TRP A 161 7.52 -19.80 -10.47
N SER A 162 8.62 -20.52 -10.24
CA SER A 162 8.82 -21.89 -10.72
C SER A 162 9.29 -22.79 -9.57
N PRO A 163 8.46 -23.72 -9.08
CA PRO A 163 7.07 -23.96 -9.47
C PRO A 163 6.15 -22.77 -9.14
N ALA A 164 5.03 -22.66 -9.86
CA ALA A 164 4.04 -21.59 -9.63
C ALA A 164 3.48 -21.63 -8.21
N THR A 165 3.23 -20.44 -7.64
CA THR A 165 2.69 -20.30 -6.28
C THR A 165 1.17 -20.19 -6.29
N ALA A 166 0.56 -20.33 -5.11
CA ALA A 166 -0.87 -20.12 -4.95
C ALA A 166 -1.24 -18.63 -5.16
N ASN A 167 -2.38 -18.40 -5.80
CA ASN A 167 -2.90 -17.07 -6.11
C ASN A 167 -3.89 -16.63 -5.03
N ALA A 168 -3.37 -16.36 -3.83
CA ALA A 168 -4.19 -16.31 -2.63
C ALA A 168 -4.96 -14.99 -2.48
N GLY A 169 -4.34 -13.84 -2.81
CA GLY A 169 -5.04 -12.57 -2.83
C GLY A 169 -4.17 -11.33 -2.63
N ASP A 170 -4.87 -10.20 -2.55
CA ASP A 170 -4.40 -8.84 -2.29
C ASP A 170 -3.15 -8.45 -3.08
N PRO A 171 -3.28 -8.41 -4.43
CA PRO A 171 -2.17 -7.98 -5.25
C PRO A 171 -1.87 -6.50 -5.00
N ILE A 172 -0.59 -6.16 -4.91
CA ILE A 172 -0.14 -4.77 -5.02
C ILE A 172 0.80 -4.66 -6.22
N ILE A 173 0.46 -3.76 -7.14
CA ILE A 173 1.30 -3.37 -8.27
C ILE A 173 1.79 -1.96 -8.02
N ILE A 174 3.12 -1.80 -8.00
CA ILE A 174 3.77 -0.48 -7.99
C ILE A 174 4.78 -0.43 -9.14
N TYR A 175 4.94 0.76 -9.73
CA TYR A 175 6.02 1.03 -10.68
C TYR A 175 7.05 1.91 -9.99
N ASP A 176 8.21 1.31 -9.73
CA ASP A 176 9.38 1.99 -9.24
C ASP A 176 10.02 2.80 -10.37
N ARG A 177 9.49 4.01 -10.55
CA ARG A 177 9.95 4.98 -11.55
C ARG A 177 11.39 5.44 -11.33
N PHE A 178 11.95 5.28 -10.14
CA PHE A 178 13.32 5.69 -9.83
C PHE A 178 14.34 4.64 -10.25
N ALA A 179 13.91 3.39 -10.42
CA ALA A 179 14.72 2.30 -10.96
C ALA A 179 14.27 1.82 -12.34
N ASP A 180 13.16 2.36 -12.87
CA ASP A 180 12.47 1.86 -14.06
C ASP A 180 12.15 0.36 -13.91
N ARG A 181 11.41 0.00 -12.86
CA ARG A 181 11.05 -1.40 -12.54
C ARG A 181 9.61 -1.55 -12.09
N TRP A 182 9.01 -2.67 -12.46
CA TRP A 182 7.69 -3.10 -12.00
C TRP A 182 7.84 -4.01 -10.78
N VAL A 183 7.07 -3.75 -9.72
CA VAL A 183 7.02 -4.61 -8.54
C VAL A 183 5.60 -5.10 -8.36
N LEU A 184 5.44 -6.43 -8.37
CA LEU A 184 4.18 -7.13 -8.24
C LEU A 184 4.24 -7.99 -6.97
N THR A 185 3.28 -7.82 -6.08
CA THR A 185 3.25 -8.55 -4.81
C THR A 185 1.92 -9.25 -4.58
N GLN A 186 1.91 -10.23 -3.67
CA GLN A 186 0.71 -10.86 -3.12
C GLN A 186 1.03 -11.55 -1.79
N PHE A 187 0.01 -11.86 -0.99
CA PHE A 187 0.15 -12.81 0.13
C PHE A 187 0.03 -14.26 -0.36
N GLY A 188 0.46 -15.23 0.46
CA GLY A 188 0.21 -16.66 0.24
C GLY A 188 -0.94 -17.23 1.05
N SER A 189 -1.18 -18.54 0.94
CA SER A 189 -2.24 -19.22 1.73
C SER A 189 -1.94 -19.29 3.23
N SER A 190 -0.73 -18.92 3.63
CA SER A 190 -0.29 -18.74 5.01
C SER A 190 0.60 -17.48 5.03
N ASN A 191 1.67 -17.44 5.82
CA ASN A 191 2.39 -16.21 6.08
C ASN A 191 3.38 -15.78 4.97
N GLN A 192 3.24 -16.30 3.75
CA GLN A 192 4.13 -15.92 2.65
C GLN A 192 3.84 -14.48 2.19
N ILE A 193 4.91 -13.75 1.90
CA ILE A 193 4.91 -12.49 1.16
C ILE A 193 5.67 -12.77 -0.14
N TYR A 194 4.97 -12.69 -1.25
CA TYR A 194 5.54 -12.89 -2.58
C TYR A 194 5.84 -11.52 -3.20
N ILE A 195 7.08 -11.33 -3.65
CA ILE A 195 7.53 -10.10 -4.31
C ILE A 195 8.21 -10.47 -5.62
N ALA A 196 7.70 -9.97 -6.74
CA ALA A 196 8.32 -10.08 -8.04
C ALA A 196 8.75 -8.68 -8.52
N VAL A 197 10.01 -8.53 -8.91
CA VAL A 197 10.58 -7.27 -9.43
C VAL A 197 11.01 -7.51 -10.87
N SER A 198 10.55 -6.72 -11.84
CA SER A 198 10.96 -6.89 -13.22
C SER A 198 12.48 -6.73 -13.34
N THR A 199 13.09 -7.34 -14.36
CA THR A 199 14.54 -7.18 -14.60
C THR A 199 14.88 -5.93 -15.40
N SER A 200 13.86 -5.31 -16.03
CA SER A 200 13.95 -4.08 -16.83
C SER A 200 12.66 -3.26 -16.73
N GLY A 201 12.61 -2.09 -17.38
CA GLY A 201 11.38 -1.30 -17.52
C GLY A 201 10.29 -1.94 -18.36
N ASP A 202 10.62 -2.96 -19.17
CA ASP A 202 9.62 -3.72 -19.93
C ASP A 202 8.86 -4.69 -19.01
N PRO A 203 7.56 -4.46 -18.76
CA PRO A 203 6.78 -5.34 -17.88
C PRO A 203 6.56 -6.73 -18.49
N THR A 204 6.78 -6.93 -19.79
CA THR A 204 6.57 -8.20 -20.48
C THR A 204 7.78 -9.14 -20.41
N GLY A 205 8.90 -8.65 -19.87
CA GLY A 205 10.15 -9.39 -19.70
C GLY A 205 10.18 -10.31 -18.48
N THR A 206 11.38 -10.61 -17.99
CA THR A 206 11.61 -11.50 -16.83
C THR A 206 11.49 -10.75 -15.50
N TYR A 207 11.30 -11.49 -14.41
CA TYR A 207 11.18 -10.97 -13.05
C TYR A 207 12.11 -11.72 -12.09
N TYR A 208 12.75 -11.02 -11.17
CA TYR A 208 13.31 -11.58 -9.95
C TYR A 208 12.17 -11.89 -8.99
N THR A 209 12.04 -13.13 -8.56
CA THR A 209 10.96 -13.57 -7.65
C THR A 209 11.52 -13.91 -6.28
N TYR A 210 10.92 -13.35 -5.24
CA TYR A 210 11.29 -13.53 -3.85
C TYR A 210 10.10 -14.03 -3.05
N THR A 211 10.33 -15.00 -2.18
CA THR A 211 9.35 -15.43 -1.17
C THR A 211 9.91 -15.14 0.19
N PHE A 212 9.24 -14.29 0.95
CA PHE A 212 9.54 -14.03 2.35
C PHE A 212 8.47 -14.65 3.25
N ILE A 213 8.81 -14.91 4.52
CA ILE A 213 7.87 -15.45 5.51
C ILE A 213 7.67 -14.44 6.62
N SER A 214 6.44 -13.95 6.73
CA SER A 214 6.00 -13.13 7.85
C SER A 214 5.80 -13.98 9.12
N PRO A 215 5.99 -13.41 10.33
CA PRO A 215 5.61 -14.09 11.58
C PRO A 215 4.09 -14.33 11.72
N GLU A 216 3.27 -13.54 11.02
CA GLU A 216 1.81 -13.60 11.05
C GLU A 216 1.23 -13.45 9.64
N PHE A 217 0.00 -13.92 9.39
CA PHE A 217 -0.63 -13.79 8.08
C PHE A 217 -0.73 -12.30 7.65
N PRO A 218 -0.09 -11.86 6.55
CA PRO A 218 -0.02 -10.46 6.18
C PRO A 218 -1.23 -10.03 5.33
N ASP A 219 -2.43 -10.06 5.92
CA ASP A 219 -3.66 -9.69 5.23
C ASP A 219 -3.66 -8.21 4.83
N TYR A 220 -4.29 -7.87 3.70
CA TYR A 220 -4.46 -6.47 3.26
C TYR A 220 -3.17 -5.65 3.19
N LEU A 221 -2.07 -6.29 2.77
CA LEU A 221 -0.76 -5.65 2.63
C LEU A 221 -0.81 -4.37 1.78
N LYS A 222 -0.04 -3.36 2.19
CA LYS A 222 0.18 -2.11 1.45
C LYS A 222 1.67 -1.93 1.23
N PHE A 223 2.06 -1.41 0.09
CA PHE A 223 3.46 -1.16 -0.24
C PHE A 223 3.71 0.31 -0.53
N SER A 224 4.94 0.75 -0.24
CA SER A 224 5.47 2.07 -0.58
C SER A 224 6.91 1.95 -1.10
N ILE A 225 7.30 2.90 -1.93
CA ILE A 225 8.67 3.09 -2.39
C ILE A 225 9.31 4.23 -1.59
N TRP A 226 10.45 3.95 -0.96
CA TRP A 226 11.27 4.95 -0.30
C TRP A 226 12.75 4.83 -0.70
N GLY A 227 13.56 5.79 -0.24
CA GLY A 227 14.97 5.88 -0.60
C GLY A 227 15.79 4.64 -0.23
N ASP A 228 15.47 4.03 0.91
CA ASP A 228 16.22 2.93 1.52
C ASP A 228 15.50 1.57 1.42
N GLY A 229 14.26 1.50 0.96
CA GLY A 229 13.53 0.23 0.97
C GLY A 229 12.17 0.27 0.30
N TYR A 230 11.64 -0.92 0.04
CA TYR A 230 10.21 -1.11 -0.16
C TYR A 230 9.57 -1.36 1.19
N TYR A 231 8.66 -0.48 1.59
CA TYR A 231 8.00 -0.57 2.90
C TYR A 231 6.68 -1.28 2.74
N MET A 232 6.33 -2.10 3.74
CA MET A 232 5.06 -2.79 3.79
C MET A 232 4.43 -2.75 5.18
N THR A 233 3.14 -2.50 5.20
CA THR A 233 2.26 -2.70 6.37
C THR A 233 1.20 -3.73 6.00
N SER A 234 0.58 -4.35 7.01
CA SER A 234 -0.50 -5.32 6.82
C SER A 234 -1.44 -5.33 8.02
N ASN A 235 -2.64 -5.86 7.82
CA ASN A 235 -3.63 -6.09 8.86
C ASN A 235 -3.25 -7.35 9.64
N GLN A 236 -2.68 -7.16 10.82
CA GLN A 236 -2.17 -8.23 11.68
C GLN A 236 -2.59 -7.95 13.13
N THR A 237 -2.71 -9.01 13.94
CA THR A 237 -3.05 -8.92 15.36
C THR A 237 -2.02 -8.11 16.14
N THR A 238 -0.74 -8.29 15.82
CA THR A 238 0.33 -7.40 16.30
C THR A 238 0.73 -6.46 15.17
N ASP A 239 0.66 -5.15 15.40
CA ASP A 239 1.05 -4.17 14.39
C ASP A 239 2.52 -4.35 14.01
N LYS A 240 2.78 -4.46 12.70
CA LYS A 240 4.13 -4.65 12.16
C LYS A 240 4.35 -3.78 10.94
N ILE A 241 5.57 -3.26 10.85
CA ILE A 241 6.09 -2.66 9.64
C ILE A 241 7.24 -3.50 9.13
N TYR A 242 7.29 -3.67 7.82
CA TYR A 242 8.31 -4.40 7.11
C TYR A 242 9.05 -3.45 6.17
N VAL A 243 10.33 -3.68 6.00
CA VAL A 243 11.17 -3.01 5.01
C VAL A 243 11.96 -4.06 4.28
N PHE A 244 11.91 -4.05 2.96
CA PHE A 244 12.71 -4.92 2.11
C PHE A 244 13.81 -4.12 1.42
N GLU A 245 15.01 -4.72 1.36
CA GLU A 245 16.24 -4.10 0.87
C GLU A 245 16.17 -3.83 -0.64
N ARG A 246 15.68 -2.64 -0.99
CA ARG A 246 15.24 -2.27 -2.34
C ARG A 246 16.35 -2.43 -3.38
N ASP A 247 17.55 -1.94 -3.11
CA ASP A 247 18.70 -2.03 -4.03
C ASP A 247 19.09 -3.48 -4.31
N GLN A 248 19.05 -4.35 -3.30
CA GLN A 248 19.35 -5.78 -3.46
C GLN A 248 18.26 -6.53 -4.22
N LEU A 249 16.99 -6.19 -3.98
CA LEU A 249 15.86 -6.73 -4.75
C LEU A 249 15.92 -6.32 -6.23
N LEU A 250 16.24 -5.05 -6.51
CA LEU A 250 16.43 -4.52 -7.86
C LEU A 250 17.60 -5.17 -8.59
N ALA A 251 18.66 -5.53 -7.85
CA ALA A 251 19.84 -6.20 -8.39
C ALA A 251 19.64 -7.71 -8.61
N GLY A 252 18.51 -8.28 -8.19
CA GLY A 252 18.29 -9.73 -8.27
C GLY A 252 19.18 -10.52 -7.31
N ASN A 253 19.59 -9.94 -6.17
CA ASN A 253 20.44 -10.62 -5.19
C ASN A 253 19.60 -11.63 -4.38
N PRO A 254 19.91 -12.95 -4.39
CA PRO A 254 19.19 -13.94 -3.58
C PRO A 254 19.26 -13.71 -2.08
N SER A 255 20.24 -12.91 -1.61
CA SER A 255 20.46 -12.58 -0.21
C SER A 255 19.86 -11.23 0.21
N ALA A 256 18.99 -10.63 -0.60
CA ALA A 256 18.26 -9.42 -0.24
C ALA A 256 17.55 -9.59 1.11
N ARG A 257 17.69 -8.61 2.01
CA ARG A 257 17.15 -8.71 3.37
C ARG A 257 15.76 -8.11 3.48
N GLY A 258 15.03 -8.57 4.49
CA GLY A 258 13.89 -7.87 5.06
C GLY A 258 14.17 -7.54 6.53
N ILE A 259 13.60 -6.45 7.02
CA ILE A 259 13.52 -6.11 8.44
C ILE A 259 12.04 -5.96 8.79
N TYR A 260 11.61 -6.49 9.93
CA TYR A 260 10.34 -6.07 10.51
C TYR A 260 10.52 -5.58 11.93
N SER A 261 9.68 -4.63 12.32
CA SER A 261 9.57 -4.13 13.68
C SER A 261 8.11 -4.18 14.12
N THR A 262 7.88 -4.55 15.37
CA THR A 262 6.57 -4.46 16.00
C THR A 262 6.35 -3.04 16.51
N PHE A 263 5.13 -2.53 16.37
CA PHE A 263 4.74 -1.28 17.00
C PHE A 263 3.33 -1.39 17.59
N THR A 264 2.75 -0.27 18.04
CA THR A 264 1.36 -0.26 18.49
C THR A 264 0.65 0.97 17.98
N THR A 265 -0.51 0.73 17.40
CA THR A 265 -1.43 1.74 16.90
C THR A 265 -2.43 2.17 17.96
N GLY A 266 -2.43 1.48 19.11
CA GLY A 266 -3.42 1.60 20.18
C GLY A 266 -4.62 0.68 19.95
N THR A 267 -5.66 0.83 20.75
CA THR A 267 -6.90 0.05 20.60
C THR A 267 -7.72 0.61 19.44
N VAL A 268 -7.67 -0.07 18.30
CA VAL A 268 -8.49 0.21 17.12
C VAL A 268 -9.52 -0.89 16.93
N ALA A 269 -10.74 -0.55 16.55
CA ALA A 269 -11.79 -1.55 16.38
C ALA A 269 -11.69 -2.25 15.01
N ALA A 270 -11.74 -3.59 15.05
CA ALA A 270 -12.04 -4.56 13.98
C ALA A 270 -11.13 -4.62 12.73
N PHE A 271 -10.66 -3.51 12.17
CA PHE A 271 -9.88 -3.52 10.93
C PHE A 271 -8.98 -2.28 10.83
N PHE A 272 -7.68 -2.50 10.77
CA PHE A 272 -6.72 -1.41 10.71
C PHE A 272 -5.48 -1.83 9.94
N CYS A 273 -5.17 -1.09 8.88
CA CYS A 273 -3.91 -1.23 8.17
C CYS A 273 -3.33 0.18 7.99
N PRO A 274 -2.18 0.50 8.63
CA PRO A 274 -1.52 1.78 8.44
C PRO A 274 -1.12 1.94 6.97
N LEU A 275 -1.24 3.14 6.42
CA LEU A 275 -0.84 3.43 5.05
C LEU A 275 0.56 4.06 5.05
N PRO A 276 1.58 3.42 4.49
CA PRO A 276 2.87 4.06 4.31
C PRO A 276 2.74 5.18 3.27
N ALA A 277 3.36 6.33 3.52
CA ALA A 277 3.48 7.38 2.52
C ALA A 277 4.33 6.89 1.35
N ASP A 278 4.06 7.36 0.14
CA ASP A 278 4.82 7.04 -1.08
C ASP A 278 5.54 8.29 -1.61
N ALA A 279 6.73 8.11 -2.18
CA ALA A 279 7.49 9.19 -2.82
C ALA A 279 6.79 9.64 -4.12
N ALA A 280 5.86 10.59 -4.00
CA ALA A 280 4.90 10.95 -5.06
C ALA A 280 5.31 12.13 -5.97
N ASP A 281 6.38 12.86 -5.67
CA ASP A 281 6.76 14.12 -6.32
C ASP A 281 7.66 13.98 -7.57
N ASN A 282 7.66 12.79 -8.17
CA ASN A 282 8.05 12.51 -9.57
C ASN A 282 9.47 12.89 -10.01
N THR A 283 10.37 13.34 -9.13
CA THR A 283 11.69 13.79 -9.58
C THR A 283 12.85 13.22 -8.77
N VAL A 284 12.68 13.00 -7.47
CA VAL A 284 13.74 12.42 -6.63
C VAL A 284 13.14 11.61 -5.49
N LEU A 285 13.81 10.53 -5.10
CA LEU A 285 13.54 9.90 -3.81
C LEU A 285 13.95 10.87 -2.69
N PRO A 286 13.28 10.82 -1.53
CA PRO A 286 13.73 11.49 -0.33
C PRO A 286 15.20 11.18 -0.03
N THR A 287 15.94 12.15 0.52
CA THR A 287 17.35 11.96 0.87
C THR A 287 17.52 10.79 1.83
N VAL A 288 18.62 10.04 1.70
CA VAL A 288 18.92 8.90 2.60
C VAL A 288 18.86 9.35 4.06
N GLY A 289 18.18 8.57 4.91
CA GLY A 289 17.93 8.90 6.31
C GLY A 289 16.70 9.75 6.56
N THR A 290 16.00 10.22 5.52
CA THR A 290 14.67 10.82 5.69
C THR A 290 13.70 9.75 6.19
N PRO A 291 13.05 9.93 7.34
CA PRO A 291 12.09 8.93 7.81
C PRO A 291 10.90 8.81 6.87
N LEU A 292 10.45 7.58 6.62
CA LEU A 292 9.17 7.32 5.96
C LEU A 292 8.04 7.51 6.98
N PRO A 293 7.10 8.45 6.75
CA PRO A 293 5.89 8.52 7.55
C PRO A 293 4.93 7.42 7.11
N PHE A 294 4.32 6.73 8.07
CA PHE A 294 3.09 5.97 7.82
C PHE A 294 1.98 6.50 8.69
N VAL A 295 0.79 6.54 8.12
CA VAL A 295 -0.39 7.18 8.67
C VAL A 295 -1.42 6.15 9.04
N ALA A 296 -2.12 6.43 10.11
CA ALA A 296 -3.36 5.78 10.39
C ALA A 296 -4.26 6.67 11.21
N TYR A 297 -5.55 6.35 11.29
CA TYR A 297 -6.53 7.20 11.94
C TYR A 297 -7.07 6.54 13.21
N TYR A 298 -7.45 7.38 14.15
CA TYR A 298 -7.98 6.99 15.44
C TYR A 298 -9.27 7.77 15.67
N ASP A 299 -10.30 7.06 16.15
CA ASP A 299 -11.66 7.58 16.34
C ASP A 299 -12.11 7.15 17.75
N ASN A 300 -12.42 8.15 18.57
CA ASN A 300 -12.80 8.00 19.97
C ASN A 300 -14.16 7.30 20.15
N GLY A 301 -15.00 7.32 19.11
CA GLY A 301 -16.25 6.58 19.02
C GLY A 301 -16.05 5.06 19.06
N TRP A 302 -14.82 4.57 18.93
CA TRP A 302 -14.48 3.14 19.00
C TRP A 302 -14.07 2.64 20.39
N GLY A 303 -14.11 3.49 21.42
CA GLY A 303 -13.93 3.07 22.82
C GLY A 303 -12.67 3.56 23.53
N GLY A 304 -12.08 4.68 23.08
CA GLY A 304 -11.03 5.36 23.82
C GLY A 304 -10.27 6.40 23.00
N GLY A 305 -9.37 7.16 23.63
CA GLY A 305 -8.42 8.14 23.07
C GLY A 305 -9.02 9.40 22.42
N THR A 306 -8.20 10.11 21.63
CA THR A 306 -8.53 11.39 20.98
C THR A 306 -8.54 11.20 19.46
N ASP A 307 -9.56 11.73 18.81
CA ASP A 307 -9.67 11.73 17.35
C ASP A 307 -8.41 12.32 16.72
N GLY A 308 -7.93 11.65 15.68
CA GLY A 308 -6.81 12.19 14.92
C GLY A 308 -6.14 11.20 14.00
N VAL A 309 -5.17 11.73 13.28
CA VAL A 309 -4.25 10.94 12.47
C VAL A 309 -2.99 10.70 13.29
N LYS A 310 -2.67 9.44 13.54
CA LYS A 310 -1.38 9.03 14.09
C LYS A 310 -0.38 8.86 12.96
N ILE A 311 0.80 9.43 13.18
CA ILE A 311 1.93 9.37 12.25
C ILE A 311 3.10 8.77 12.98
N TRP A 312 3.64 7.70 12.43
CA TRP A 312 4.91 7.14 12.85
C TRP A 312 5.93 7.36 11.76
N ASN A 313 7.17 7.57 12.16
CA ASN A 313 8.29 7.80 11.26
C ASN A 313 9.26 6.62 11.37
N VAL A 314 9.49 5.92 10.26
CA VAL A 314 10.41 4.78 10.22
C VAL A 314 11.68 5.19 9.51
N THR A 315 12.82 4.81 10.10
CA THR A 315 14.13 4.93 9.48
C THR A 315 14.76 3.55 9.40
N THR A 316 15.39 3.24 8.27
CA THR A 316 16.11 1.97 8.11
C THR A 316 17.61 2.23 8.02
N ASN A 317 18.40 1.40 8.71
CA ASN A 317 19.84 1.36 8.55
C ASN A 317 20.26 -0.07 8.19
N TRP A 318 20.76 -0.25 6.96
CA TRP A 318 21.18 -1.56 6.45
C TRP A 318 22.60 -1.98 6.89
N THR A 319 23.33 -1.10 7.59
CA THR A 319 24.76 -1.29 7.96
C THR A 319 24.99 -1.88 9.35
N THR A 320 24.00 -1.80 10.24
CA THR A 320 24.08 -2.23 11.65
C THR A 320 22.84 -3.03 11.99
#